data_AF-A0A940STK9-F1
#
_entry.id   AF-A0A940STK9-F1
#
_cell.length_a   1.000
_cell.length_b   1.000
_cell.length_c   1.000
_cell.angle_alpha   90.00
_cell.angle_beta   90.00
_cell.angle_gamma   90.00
#
_symmetry.space_group_name_H-M   'P 1'
#
loop_
_entity.id
_entity.type
_entity.pdbx_description
1 polymer ?
#
loop_
_entity_poly.entity_id
_entity_poly.type
_entity_poly.pdbx_seq_one_letter_code
_entity_poly.pdbx_strand_id
1 'polypeptide(L)'
;MSKASTYIASVIFSLLLIFLMIGAALAGVLRYCALDTETALSIVDSQNLPARVHAALETNVKQQESTTGIPYDVYAEAITVEQLAPIIRDTVTNGFAYLRGDTASLGIQPDFSALEAKIREFFISYAEKNGIKQNETFEEAVRSTTDAAEANILAACDVFRFGSLNDAGVIKKAKVYVPWAGIAALALIAAVIIFACILFLINVHEHGNGFY
;
A
#
# COMPACT_ATOMS: atom_id res chain seq x y z
N MET A 1 -46.28 -14.05 25.15
CA MET A 1 -46.24 -13.57 23.75
C MET A 1 -46.99 -14.55 22.87
N SER A 2 -47.71 -14.12 21.83
CA SER A 2 -48.35 -15.06 20.89
C SER A 2 -47.28 -15.71 20.01
N LYS A 3 -47.46 -16.98 19.62
CA LYS A 3 -46.52 -17.72 18.74
C LYS A 3 -46.16 -16.94 17.46
N ALA A 4 -47.10 -16.17 16.92
CA ALA A 4 -46.88 -15.30 15.77
C ALA A 4 -45.89 -14.16 16.05
N SER A 5 -45.91 -13.55 17.24
CA SER A 5 -45.00 -12.48 17.63
C SER A 5 -43.56 -12.97 17.78
N THR A 6 -43.37 -14.19 18.29
CA THR A 6 -42.05 -14.80 18.46
C THR A 6 -41.44 -15.19 17.12
N TYR A 7 -42.26 -15.72 16.20
CA TYR A 7 -41.82 -16.04 14.84
C TYR A 7 -41.40 -14.79 14.05
N ILE A 8 -42.18 -13.70 14.11
CA ILE A 8 -41.84 -12.42 13.48
C ILE A 8 -40.54 -11.86 14.08
N ALA A 9 -40.38 -11.91 15.40
CA ALA A 9 -39.14 -11.47 16.06
C ALA A 9 -37.93 -12.30 15.59
N SER A 10 -38.05 -13.64 15.53
CA SER A 10 -36.99 -14.52 15.03
C SER A 10 -36.59 -14.19 13.60
N VAL A 11 -37.55 -13.94 12.70
CA VAL A 11 -37.27 -13.54 11.31
C VAL A 11 -36.51 -12.22 11.26
N ILE A 12 -36.93 -11.20 12.02
CA ILE A 12 -36.24 -9.90 12.06
C ILE A 12 -34.81 -10.06 12.60
N PHE A 13 -34.64 -10.80 13.69
CA PHE A 13 -33.33 -11.04 14.29
C PHE A 13 -32.40 -11.85 13.37
N SER A 14 -32.94 -12.84 12.64
CA SER A 14 -32.17 -13.62 11.66
C SER A 14 -31.72 -12.76 10.48
N LEU A 15 -32.58 -11.88 9.96
CA LEU A 15 -32.24 -10.95 8.89
C LEU A 15 -31.11 -10.00 9.34
N LEU A 16 -31.22 -9.45 10.55
CA LEU A 16 -30.23 -8.55 11.11
C LEU A 16 -28.89 -9.26 11.35
N LEU A 17 -28.92 -10.53 11.80
CA LEU A 17 -27.73 -11.36 11.97
C LEU A 17 -26.97 -11.55 10.65
N ILE A 18 -27.67 -11.75 9.53
CA ILE A 18 -27.05 -11.86 8.19
C ILE A 18 -26.26 -10.59 7.86
N PHE A 19 -26.86 -9.41 8.06
CA PHE A 19 -26.16 -8.14 7.81
C PHE A 19 -24.96 -7.94 8.73
N LEU A 20 -25.07 -8.30 10.01
CA LEU A 20 -23.95 -8.25 10.95
C LEU A 20 -22.82 -9.19 10.55
N MET A 21 -23.14 -10.40 10.07
CA MET A 21 -22.16 -11.36 9.57
C MET A 21 -21.43 -10.86 8.34
N ILE A 22 -22.14 -10.27 7.37
CA ILE A 22 -21.53 -9.63 6.20
C ILE A 22 -20.59 -8.50 6.65
N GLY A 23 -21.04 -7.64 7.57
CA GLY A 23 -20.23 -6.55 8.12
C GLY A 23 -18.97 -7.06 8.82
N ALA A 24 -19.09 -8.09 9.66
CA ALA A 24 -17.96 -8.70 10.36
C ALA A 24 -16.96 -9.34 9.39
N ALA A 25 -17.44 -10.02 8.35
CA ALA A 25 -16.59 -10.60 7.31
C ALA A 25 -15.82 -9.51 6.55
N LEU A 26 -16.49 -8.44 6.12
CA LEU A 26 -15.84 -7.31 5.44
C LEU A 26 -14.80 -6.62 6.33
N ALA A 27 -15.12 -6.39 7.61
CA ALA A 27 -14.19 -5.81 8.56
C ALA A 27 -12.97 -6.72 8.81
N GLY A 28 -13.18 -8.04 8.82
CA GLY A 28 -12.12 -9.04 8.89
C GLY A 28 -11.19 -8.98 7.67
N VAL A 29 -11.73 -8.98 6.46
CA VAL A 29 -10.94 -8.86 5.22
C VAL A 29 -10.13 -7.57 5.19
N LEU A 30 -10.74 -6.45 5.58
CA LEU A 30 -10.05 -5.16 5.63
C LEU A 30 -8.85 -5.20 6.60
N ARG A 31 -9.03 -5.80 7.77
CA ARG A 31 -8.01 -5.83 8.82
C ARG A 31 -6.90 -6.84 8.57
N TYR A 32 -7.25 -8.05 8.12
CA TYR A 32 -6.30 -9.17 8.01
C TYR A 32 -5.72 -9.35 6.61
N CYS A 33 -6.30 -8.73 5.58
CA CYS A 33 -5.79 -8.83 4.22
C CYS A 33 -5.40 -7.46 3.66
N ALA A 34 -6.31 -6.48 3.72
CA ALA A 34 -6.10 -5.21 3.03
C ALA A 34 -5.16 -4.25 3.76
N LEU A 35 -5.03 -4.36 5.08
CA LEU A 35 -4.16 -3.52 5.93
C LEU A 35 -2.95 -4.29 6.47
N ASP A 36 -2.81 -5.55 6.06
CA ASP A 36 -1.74 -6.43 6.53
C ASP A 36 -0.50 -6.30 5.64
N THR A 37 0.61 -5.89 6.24
CA THR A 37 1.87 -5.67 5.54
C THR A 37 2.44 -6.97 5.00
N GLU A 38 2.33 -8.08 5.73
CA GLU A 38 2.86 -9.39 5.31
C GLU A 38 2.12 -9.90 4.07
N THR A 39 0.79 -9.77 4.05
CA THR A 39 -0.02 -10.10 2.87
C THR A 39 0.41 -9.24 1.67
N ALA A 40 0.63 -7.94 1.85
CA ALA A 40 1.10 -7.08 0.77
C ALA A 40 2.50 -7.45 0.27
N LEU A 41 3.43 -7.78 1.17
CA LEU A 41 4.77 -8.26 0.81
C LEU A 41 4.72 -9.62 0.10
N SER A 42 3.79 -10.50 0.48
CA SER A 42 3.58 -11.76 -0.25
C SER A 42 3.10 -11.54 -1.69
N ILE A 43 2.34 -10.46 -1.94
CA ILE A 43 1.95 -10.05 -3.30
C ILE A 43 3.17 -9.53 -4.07
N VAL A 44 4.03 -8.73 -3.42
CA VAL A 44 5.31 -8.26 -4.01
C VAL A 44 6.14 -9.44 -4.51
N ASP A 45 6.30 -10.46 -3.65
CA ASP A 45 7.13 -11.63 -3.94
C ASP A 45 6.45 -12.55 -4.98
N SER A 46 5.16 -12.86 -4.82
CA SER A 46 4.44 -13.79 -5.71
C SER A 46 4.19 -13.24 -7.12
N GLN A 47 4.04 -11.92 -7.26
CA GLN A 47 3.86 -11.27 -8.57
C GLN A 47 5.19 -10.82 -9.18
N ASN A 48 6.32 -11.12 -8.53
CA ASN A 48 7.66 -10.71 -8.94
C ASN A 48 7.71 -9.20 -9.29
N LEU A 49 7.13 -8.37 -8.42
CA LEU A 49 7.03 -6.93 -8.67
C LEU A 49 8.40 -6.27 -8.88
N PRO A 50 9.49 -6.63 -8.19
CA PRO A 50 10.81 -6.07 -8.47
C PRO A 50 11.25 -6.23 -9.93
N ALA A 51 11.04 -7.40 -10.54
CA ALA A 51 11.36 -7.62 -11.96
C ALA A 51 10.47 -6.79 -12.91
N ARG A 52 9.19 -6.60 -12.55
CA ARG A 52 8.26 -5.79 -13.36
C ARG A 52 8.60 -4.30 -13.28
N VAL A 53 8.96 -3.81 -12.10
CA VAL A 53 9.44 -2.44 -11.89
C VAL A 53 10.74 -2.21 -12.66
N HIS A 54 11.70 -3.14 -12.57
CA HIS A 54 12.92 -3.11 -13.37
C HIS A 54 12.61 -2.97 -14.88
N ALA A 55 11.77 -3.87 -15.42
CA ALA A 55 11.44 -3.86 -16.85
C ALA A 55 10.76 -2.54 -17.30
N ALA A 56 9.89 -1.98 -16.44
CA ALA A 56 9.25 -0.71 -16.68
C ALA A 56 10.25 0.46 -16.67
N LEU A 57 11.14 0.51 -15.67
CA LEU A 57 12.19 1.52 -15.57
C LEU A 57 13.19 1.43 -16.73
N GLU A 58 13.66 0.23 -17.06
CA GLU A 58 14.56 0.00 -18.19
C GLU A 58 13.94 0.50 -19.50
N THR A 59 12.68 0.16 -19.76
CA THR A 59 11.96 0.62 -20.95
C THR A 59 11.84 2.15 -20.95
N ASN A 60 11.49 2.74 -19.81
CA ASN A 60 11.30 4.18 -19.68
C ASN A 60 12.60 4.96 -19.89
N VAL A 61 13.72 4.51 -19.31
CA VAL A 61 15.03 5.13 -19.47
C VAL A 61 15.53 5.00 -20.90
N LYS A 62 15.42 3.82 -21.52
CA LYS A 62 15.80 3.61 -22.93
C LYS A 62 14.99 4.50 -23.89
N GLN A 63 13.71 4.71 -23.62
CA GLN A 63 12.88 5.63 -24.41
C GLN A 63 13.30 7.09 -24.23
N GLN A 64 13.75 7.47 -23.04
CA GLN A 64 14.18 8.83 -22.72
C GLN A 64 15.62 9.13 -23.15
N GLU A 65 16.42 8.13 -23.50
CA GLU A 65 17.82 8.30 -23.94
C GLU A 65 17.94 9.30 -25.10
N SER A 66 17.02 9.23 -26.08
CA SER A 66 17.02 10.15 -27.23
C SER A 66 16.65 11.61 -26.87
N THR A 67 15.93 11.81 -25.77
CA THR A 67 15.48 13.14 -25.32
C THR A 67 16.42 13.76 -24.29
N THR A 68 16.96 12.94 -23.39
CA THR A 68 17.85 13.37 -22.31
C THR A 68 19.32 13.36 -22.72
N GLY A 69 19.70 12.55 -23.70
CA GLY A 69 21.09 12.33 -24.10
C GLY A 69 21.90 11.49 -23.10
N ILE A 70 21.27 10.97 -22.04
CA ILE A 70 21.92 10.18 -21.00
C ILE A 70 21.71 8.69 -21.33
N PRO A 71 22.78 7.91 -21.54
CA PRO A 71 22.65 6.51 -21.90
C PRO A 71 22.17 5.67 -20.71
N TYR A 72 21.41 4.61 -21.00
CA TYR A 72 20.88 3.69 -19.99
C TYR A 72 21.96 3.14 -19.04
N ASP A 73 23.19 2.92 -19.54
CA ASP A 73 24.31 2.38 -18.77
C ASP A 73 24.66 3.23 -17.52
N VAL A 74 24.35 4.53 -17.51
CA VAL A 74 24.52 5.41 -16.35
C VAL A 74 23.61 4.99 -15.19
N TYR A 75 22.44 4.43 -15.50
CA TYR A 75 21.42 4.02 -14.54
C TYR A 75 21.43 2.51 -14.25
N ALA A 76 22.11 1.70 -15.07
CA ALA A 76 22.02 0.24 -15.06
C ALA A 76 22.36 -0.39 -13.70
N GLU A 77 23.32 0.18 -12.95
CA GLU A 77 23.70 -0.32 -11.62
C GLU A 77 22.63 -0.02 -10.54
N ALA A 78 21.89 1.08 -10.70
CA ALA A 78 20.88 1.53 -9.73
C ALA A 78 19.49 0.91 -9.97
N ILE A 79 19.21 0.47 -11.20
CA ILE A 79 17.90 -0.06 -11.61
C ILE A 79 17.83 -1.58 -11.45
N THR A 80 18.87 -2.26 -10.94
CA THR A 80 18.89 -3.72 -10.79
C THR A 80 17.79 -4.26 -9.87
N VAL A 81 17.32 -5.48 -10.14
CA VAL A 81 16.25 -6.13 -9.34
C VAL A 81 16.64 -6.22 -7.87
N GLU A 82 17.91 -6.49 -7.59
CA GLU A 82 18.49 -6.62 -6.26
C GLU A 82 18.48 -5.30 -5.48
N GLN A 83 18.65 -4.17 -6.16
CA GLN A 83 18.57 -2.83 -5.55
C GLN A 83 17.13 -2.36 -5.39
N LEU A 84 16.25 -2.67 -6.35
CA LEU A 84 14.84 -2.27 -6.30
C LEU A 84 14.03 -3.07 -5.27
N ALA A 85 14.35 -4.35 -5.07
CA ALA A 85 13.62 -5.21 -4.13
C ALA A 85 13.53 -4.64 -2.69
N PRO A 86 14.63 -4.25 -2.02
CA PRO A 86 14.55 -3.64 -0.69
C PRO A 86 13.81 -2.30 -0.70
N ILE A 87 14.01 -1.45 -1.73
CA ILE A 87 13.32 -0.17 -1.87
C ILE A 87 11.80 -0.37 -1.96
N ILE A 88 11.33 -1.33 -2.76
CA ILE A 88 9.91 -1.66 -2.88
C ILE A 88 9.37 -2.16 -1.53
N ARG A 89 10.07 -3.09 -0.88
CA ARG A 89 9.64 -3.65 0.41
C ARG A 89 9.54 -2.58 1.50
N ASP A 90 10.52 -1.69 1.57
CA ASP A 90 10.54 -0.58 2.53
C ASP A 90 9.45 0.44 2.23
N THR A 91 9.20 0.73 0.94
CA THR A 91 8.10 1.62 0.51
C THR A 91 6.74 1.04 0.91
N VAL A 92 6.53 -0.26 0.70
CA VAL A 92 5.30 -0.96 1.10
C VAL A 92 5.14 -0.95 2.62
N THR A 93 6.20 -1.29 3.34
CA THR A 93 6.20 -1.35 4.81
C THR A 93 5.90 0.04 5.40
N ASN A 94 6.58 1.07 4.91
CA ASN A 94 6.36 2.46 5.34
C ASN A 94 4.96 2.95 4.96
N GLY A 95 4.45 2.63 3.77
CA GLY A 95 3.11 2.99 3.31
C GLY A 95 2.01 2.46 4.23
N PHE A 96 2.09 1.18 4.61
CA PHE A 96 1.15 0.59 5.56
C PHE A 96 1.33 1.12 6.99
N ALA A 97 2.57 1.29 7.45
CA ALA A 97 2.86 1.92 8.75
C ALA A 97 2.26 3.33 8.82
N TYR A 98 2.38 4.12 7.74
CA TYR A 98 1.83 5.47 7.67
C TYR A 98 0.30 5.46 7.72
N LEU A 99 -0.32 4.53 7.00
CA LEU A 99 -1.77 4.33 6.94
C LEU A 99 -2.35 3.91 8.30
N ARG A 100 -1.64 3.07 9.06
CA ARG A 100 -2.01 2.69 10.44
C ARG A 100 -1.72 3.76 11.48
N GLY A 101 -0.88 4.74 11.14
CA GLY A 101 -0.44 5.80 12.04
C GLY A 101 0.79 5.45 12.87
N ASP A 102 1.50 4.37 12.53
CA ASP A 102 2.74 3.94 13.17
C ASP A 102 3.91 4.90 12.84
N THR A 103 3.82 5.62 11.70
CA THR A 103 4.78 6.67 11.30
C THR A 103 4.09 7.99 10.93
N ALA A 104 4.85 9.09 11.11
CA ALA A 104 4.41 10.45 10.84
C ALA A 104 4.60 10.90 9.38
N SER A 105 5.54 10.28 8.65
CA SER A 105 5.87 10.62 7.27
C SER A 105 5.65 9.44 6.33
N LEU A 106 5.21 9.76 5.11
CA LEU A 106 5.14 8.81 4.01
C LEU A 106 6.41 8.91 3.18
N GLY A 107 6.96 7.77 2.79
CA GLY A 107 8.14 7.69 1.94
C GLY A 107 9.34 7.14 2.69
N ILE A 108 10.36 6.78 1.91
CA ILE A 108 11.64 6.26 2.38
C ILE A 108 12.76 7.10 1.77
N GLN A 109 13.95 6.99 2.35
CA GLN A 109 15.15 7.65 1.85
C GLN A 109 16.22 6.58 1.58
N PRO A 110 16.19 5.94 0.40
CA PRO A 110 17.20 4.98 0.00
C PRO A 110 18.55 5.67 -0.18
N ASP A 111 19.62 4.88 -0.08
CA ASP A 111 20.95 5.34 -0.45
C ASP A 111 21.14 5.26 -1.97
N PHE A 112 21.17 6.42 -2.63
CA PHE A 112 21.40 6.55 -4.06
C PHE A 112 22.84 6.98 -4.40
N SER A 113 23.78 6.97 -3.45
CA SER A 113 25.15 7.48 -3.66
C SER A 113 25.85 6.91 -4.90
N ALA A 114 25.62 5.64 -5.21
CA ALA A 114 26.17 5.00 -6.41
C ALA A 114 25.59 5.59 -7.71
N LEU A 115 24.28 5.85 -7.74
CA LEU A 115 23.60 6.50 -8.86
C LEU A 115 24.10 7.94 -9.04
N GLU A 116 24.18 8.69 -7.94
CA GLU A 116 24.68 10.08 -7.97
C GLU A 116 26.10 10.15 -8.56
N ALA A 117 26.96 9.22 -8.15
CA ALA A 117 28.34 9.14 -8.64
C ALA A 117 28.40 8.88 -10.14
N LYS A 118 27.59 7.95 -10.66
CA LYS A 118 27.55 7.61 -12.10
C LYS A 118 27.00 8.74 -12.95
N ILE A 119 25.94 9.41 -12.50
CA ILE A 119 25.40 10.60 -13.19
C ILE A 119 26.48 11.69 -13.21
N ARG A 120 27.13 11.97 -12.08
CA ARG A 120 28.21 12.95 -12.02
C ARG A 120 29.38 12.59 -12.95
N GLU A 121 29.82 11.35 -12.97
CA GLU A 121 30.88 10.87 -13.86
C GLU A 121 30.52 11.08 -15.34
N PHE A 122 29.27 10.75 -15.72
CA PHE A 122 28.77 11.01 -17.06
C PHE A 122 28.83 12.49 -17.43
N PHE A 123 28.34 13.37 -16.55
CA PHE A 123 28.35 14.81 -16.77
C PHE A 123 29.77 15.37 -16.88
N ILE A 124 30.71 14.92 -16.04
CA ILE A 124 32.13 15.31 -16.12
C ILE A 124 32.72 14.91 -17.46
N SER A 125 32.56 13.64 -17.87
CA SER A 125 33.07 13.15 -19.15
C SER A 125 32.48 13.91 -20.35
N TYR A 126 31.19 14.24 -20.28
CA TYR A 126 30.52 15.04 -21.29
C TYR A 126 31.04 16.47 -21.33
N ALA A 127 31.25 17.10 -20.17
CA ALA A 127 31.77 18.46 -20.08
C ALA A 127 33.20 18.58 -20.63
N GLU A 128 34.08 17.63 -20.29
CA GLU A 128 35.45 17.57 -20.81
C GLU A 128 35.49 17.43 -22.32
N LYS A 129 34.68 16.53 -22.89
CA LYS A 129 34.60 16.30 -24.35
C LYS A 129 34.11 17.52 -25.12
N ASN A 130 33.24 18.33 -24.52
CA ASN A 130 32.60 19.48 -25.17
C ASN A 130 33.18 20.83 -24.73
N GLY A 131 34.22 20.85 -23.89
CA GLY A 131 34.84 22.08 -23.39
C GLY A 131 33.92 22.92 -22.49
N ILE A 132 32.95 22.29 -21.82
CA ILE A 132 32.00 22.96 -20.93
C ILE A 132 32.70 23.22 -19.59
N LYS A 133 32.60 24.45 -19.07
CA LYS A 133 33.12 24.80 -17.75
C LYS A 133 32.21 24.24 -16.65
N GLN A 134 32.80 23.57 -15.66
CA GLN A 134 32.12 23.12 -14.45
C GLN A 134 31.84 24.31 -13.51
N ASN A 135 30.80 25.06 -13.84
CA ASN A 135 30.32 26.21 -13.07
C ASN A 135 29.04 25.84 -12.28
N GLU A 136 28.40 26.82 -11.64
CA GLU A 136 27.15 26.60 -10.89
C GLU A 136 26.04 25.99 -11.75
N THR A 137 25.92 26.37 -13.03
CA THR A 137 24.95 25.80 -13.97
C THR A 137 25.19 24.31 -14.22
N PHE A 138 26.45 23.89 -14.27
CA PHE A 138 26.81 22.48 -14.39
C PHE A 138 26.39 21.69 -13.15
N GLU A 139 26.72 22.18 -11.95
CA GLU A 139 26.33 21.51 -10.70
C GLU A 139 24.82 21.45 -10.51
N GLU A 140 24.10 22.51 -10.91
CA GLU A 140 22.64 22.50 -10.91
C GLU A 140 22.06 21.46 -11.87
N ALA A 141 22.65 21.30 -13.07
CA ALA A 141 22.22 20.29 -14.03
C ALA A 141 22.47 18.87 -13.52
N VAL A 142 23.62 18.62 -12.88
CA VAL A 142 23.93 17.33 -12.24
C VAL A 142 22.90 17.06 -11.15
N ARG A 143 22.69 17.99 -10.21
CA ARG A 143 21.74 17.82 -9.11
C ARG A 143 20.32 17.59 -9.60
N SER A 144 19.82 18.42 -10.51
CA SER A 144 18.47 18.30 -11.07
C SER A 144 18.25 16.95 -11.76
N THR A 145 19.27 16.46 -12.47
CA THR A 145 19.20 15.15 -13.12
C THR A 145 19.19 14.00 -12.10
N THR A 146 20.02 14.10 -11.07
CA THR A 146 20.05 13.14 -9.96
C THR A 146 18.70 13.11 -9.23
N ASP A 147 18.20 14.27 -8.80
CA ASP A 147 16.92 14.40 -8.09
C ASP A 147 15.76 13.81 -8.94
N ALA A 148 15.74 14.09 -10.24
CA ALA A 148 14.74 13.55 -11.15
C ALA A 148 14.85 12.03 -11.32
N ALA A 149 16.06 11.48 -11.37
CA ALA A 149 16.29 10.05 -11.48
C ALA A 149 15.85 9.31 -10.20
N GLU A 150 16.22 9.82 -9.03
CA GLU A 150 15.79 9.27 -7.74
C GLU A 150 14.28 9.31 -7.59
N ALA A 151 13.65 10.44 -7.92
CA ALA A 151 12.21 10.58 -7.88
C ALA A 151 11.50 9.59 -8.82
N ASN A 152 12.05 9.35 -10.02
CA ASN A 152 11.49 8.38 -10.96
C ASN A 152 11.61 6.94 -10.43
N ILE A 153 12.77 6.57 -9.87
CA ILE A 153 12.98 5.25 -9.26
C ILE A 153 12.01 5.04 -8.07
N LEU A 154 11.92 6.02 -7.16
CA LEU A 154 11.01 5.97 -6.02
C LEU A 154 9.55 5.88 -6.46
N ALA A 155 9.14 6.66 -7.46
CA ALA A 155 7.78 6.61 -8.00
C ALA A 155 7.45 5.26 -8.64
N ALA A 156 8.43 4.62 -9.31
CA ALA A 156 8.27 3.29 -9.89
C ALA A 156 8.23 2.19 -8.82
N CYS A 157 8.99 2.36 -7.72
CA CYS A 157 8.98 1.45 -6.57
C CYS A 157 7.73 1.57 -5.69
N ASP A 158 6.97 2.67 -5.79
CA ASP A 158 5.65 2.83 -5.16
C ASP A 158 4.56 2.01 -5.87
N VAL A 159 4.70 0.69 -5.82
CA VAL A 159 3.86 -0.27 -6.55
C VAL A 159 2.39 -0.27 -6.13
N PHE A 160 2.09 0.17 -4.90
CA PHE A 160 0.72 0.36 -4.39
C PHE A 160 0.23 1.81 -4.50
N ARG A 161 1.07 2.70 -5.05
CA ARG A 161 0.75 4.11 -5.32
C ARG A 161 0.37 4.89 -4.06
N PHE A 162 1.02 4.61 -2.93
CA PHE A 162 0.78 5.32 -1.68
C PHE A 162 0.97 6.83 -1.83
N GLY A 163 1.98 7.28 -2.57
CA GLY A 163 2.20 8.70 -2.87
C GLY A 163 1.01 9.32 -3.59
N SER A 164 0.57 8.71 -4.71
CA SER A 164 -0.60 9.18 -5.47
C SER A 164 -1.87 9.19 -4.62
N LEU A 165 -2.09 8.17 -3.79
CA LEU A 165 -3.26 8.06 -2.91
C LEU A 165 -3.21 9.10 -1.78
N ASN A 166 -2.02 9.46 -1.31
CA ASN A 166 -1.83 10.51 -0.32
C ASN A 166 -2.09 11.90 -0.91
N ASP A 167 -1.61 12.15 -2.13
CA ASP A 167 -1.83 13.40 -2.85
C ASP A 167 -3.30 13.62 -3.18
N ALA A 168 -4.00 12.54 -3.55
CA ALA A 168 -5.46 12.53 -3.71
C ALA A 168 -6.23 12.67 -2.37
N GLY A 169 -5.54 12.68 -1.22
CA GLY A 169 -6.12 12.79 0.11
C GLY A 169 -6.83 11.52 0.61
N VAL A 170 -6.73 10.41 -0.12
CA VAL A 170 -7.36 9.12 0.24
C VAL A 170 -6.70 8.55 1.50
N ILE A 171 -5.36 8.52 1.55
CA ILE A 171 -4.63 8.00 2.72
C ILE A 171 -4.89 8.87 3.95
N LYS A 172 -4.87 10.19 3.79
CA LYS A 172 -5.14 11.14 4.89
C LYS A 172 -6.51 10.89 5.53
N LYS A 173 -7.53 10.61 4.71
CA LYS A 173 -8.87 10.24 5.19
C LYS A 173 -8.86 8.85 5.83
N ALA A 174 -8.29 7.85 5.15
CA ALA A 174 -8.26 6.48 5.64
C ALA A 174 -7.55 6.37 7.01
N LYS A 175 -6.46 7.09 7.21
CA LYS A 175 -5.70 7.16 8.47
C LYS A 175 -6.56 7.55 9.68
N VAL A 176 -7.60 8.35 9.48
CA VAL A 176 -8.54 8.71 10.57
C VAL A 176 -9.40 7.52 10.98
N TYR A 177 -9.78 6.65 10.04
CA TYR A 177 -10.72 5.54 10.26
C TYR A 177 -10.05 4.20 10.53
N VAL A 178 -8.83 3.98 10.04
CA VAL A 178 -8.07 2.72 10.21
C VAL A 178 -7.93 2.31 11.69
N PRO A 179 -7.62 3.21 12.64
CA PRO A 179 -7.58 2.84 14.06
C PRO A 179 -8.93 2.33 14.59
N TRP A 180 -10.03 2.89 14.10
CA TRP A 180 -11.40 2.51 14.48
C TRP A 180 -11.85 1.21 13.83
N ALA A 181 -11.24 0.79 12.72
CA ALA A 181 -11.61 -0.44 12.02
C ALA A 181 -11.48 -1.67 12.94
N GLY A 182 -10.47 -1.71 13.81
CA GLY A 182 -10.31 -2.78 14.79
C GLY A 182 -11.43 -2.82 15.83
N ILE A 183 -11.82 -1.65 16.37
CA ILE A 183 -12.90 -1.52 17.34
C ILE A 183 -14.25 -1.87 16.68
N ALA A 184 -14.49 -1.38 15.47
CA ALA A 184 -15.70 -1.67 14.69
C ALA A 184 -15.82 -3.17 14.39
N ALA A 185 -14.73 -3.83 13.99
CA ALA A 185 -14.71 -5.28 13.76
C ALA A 185 -15.08 -6.05 15.04
N LEU A 186 -14.49 -5.68 16.18
CA LEU A 186 -14.76 -6.33 17.46
C LEU A 186 -16.21 -6.13 17.92
N ALA A 187 -16.75 -4.92 17.73
CA ALA A 187 -18.15 -4.62 18.01
C ALA A 187 -19.12 -5.43 17.14
N LEU A 188 -18.82 -5.58 15.85
CA LEU A 188 -19.63 -6.40 14.93
C LEU A 188 -19.62 -7.88 15.33
N ILE A 189 -18.45 -8.43 15.69
CA ILE A 189 -18.34 -9.82 16.17
C ILE A 189 -19.13 -10.02 17.47
N ALA A 190 -19.00 -9.09 18.43
CA ALA A 190 -19.75 -9.14 19.67
C ALA A 190 -21.27 -9.08 19.42
N ALA A 191 -21.72 -8.22 18.50
CA ALA A 191 -23.12 -8.15 18.11
C ALA A 191 -23.61 -9.47 17.47
N VAL A 192 -22.83 -10.09 16.57
CA VAL A 192 -23.17 -11.41 16.01
C VAL A 192 -23.40 -12.43 17.13
N ILE A 193 -22.51 -12.50 18.12
CA ILE A 193 -22.62 -13.44 19.25
C ILE A 193 -23.90 -13.18 20.06
N ILE A 194 -24.16 -11.92 20.42
CA ILE A 194 -25.34 -11.55 21.21
C ILE A 194 -26.63 -11.93 20.47
N PHE A 195 -26.74 -11.59 19.18
CA PHE A 195 -27.93 -11.88 18.39
C PHE A 195 -28.12 -13.39 18.16
N ALA A 196 -27.03 -14.14 17.97
CA ALA A 196 -27.09 -15.61 17.92
C ALA A 196 -27.58 -16.20 19.25
N CYS A 197 -27.11 -15.69 20.39
CA CYS A 197 -27.59 -16.12 21.71
C CYS A 197 -29.07 -15.79 21.93
N ILE A 198 -29.53 -14.60 21.53
CA ILE A 198 -30.95 -14.22 21.63
C ILE A 198 -31.81 -15.16 20.80
N LEU A 199 -31.43 -15.45 19.55
CA LEU A 199 -32.15 -16.40 18.70
C LEU A 199 -32.16 -17.81 19.31
N PHE A 200 -31.04 -18.26 19.86
CA PHE A 200 -30.96 -19.55 20.54
C PHE A 200 -31.89 -19.62 21.74
N LEU A 201 -31.91 -18.59 22.59
CA LEU A 201 -32.80 -18.52 23.76
C LEU A 201 -34.29 -18.47 23.36
N ILE A 202 -34.63 -17.73 22.31
CA ILE A 202 -36.00 -17.70 21.76
C ILE A 202 -36.39 -19.11 21.31
N ASN A 203 -35.52 -19.78 20.55
CA ASN A 203 -35.78 -21.13 20.04
C ASN A 203 -35.93 -22.17 21.17
N VAL A 204 -35.05 -22.13 22.18
CA VAL A 204 -35.13 -22.99 23.36
C VAL A 204 -36.41 -22.72 24.17
N HIS A 205 -36.82 -21.46 24.32
CA HIS A 205 -38.05 -21.12 25.03
C HIS A 205 -39.30 -21.60 24.28
N GLU A 206 -39.33 -21.53 22.96
CA GLU A 206 -40.45 -22.04 22.15
C GLU A 206 -40.55 -23.56 22.19
N HIS A 207 -39.44 -24.29 22.13
CA HIS A 207 -39.44 -25.75 22.22
C HIS A 207 -39.62 -26.28 23.66
N GLY A 208 -39.15 -25.54 24.67
CA GLY A 208 -39.29 -25.89 26.09
C GLY A 208 -40.71 -25.75 26.64
N ASN A 209 -41.52 -24.85 26.08
CA ASN A 209 -42.93 -24.69 26.43
C ASN A 209 -43.87 -25.61 25.60
N GLY A 210 -43.33 -26.53 24.80
CA GLY A 210 -44.08 -27.46 23.94
C GLY A 210 -44.40 -28.82 24.57
N PHE A 211 -43.98 -29.06 25.82
CA PHE A 211 -44.26 -30.28 26.57
C PHE A 211 -45.07 -29.97 27.84
N TYR A 212 -46.32 -29.52 27.69
CA TYR A 212 -47.40 -29.71 28.66
C TYR A 212 -48.74 -29.64 27.93
#